data_AF-A0A7C6NGZ7-F1
#
_entry.id   AF-A0A7C6NGZ7-F1
#
_cell.length_a   1.000
_cell.length_b   1.000
_cell.length_c   1.000
_cell.angle_alpha   90.00
_cell.angle_beta   90.00
_cell.angle_gamma   90.00
#
_symmetry.space_group_name_H-M   'P 1'
#
loop_
_entity.id
_entity.type
_entity.pdbx_description
1 polymer ?
#
loop_
_entity_poly.entity_id
_entity_poly.type
_entity_poly.pdbx_seq_one_letter_code
_entity_poly.pdbx_strand_id
1 'polypeptide(L)'
;MGKLWDKGEALDALIESFTVGEDYLLDNNLVGADALGSIAHARVLHKAGLLNEKELLDLEENLSVIITLHQKGEFPITLKDEDCHTAIENFLTKAVGEAGKKIHTGRSRNDQVQTALRLWMREFVLTLLSEVTALVETLFTFAQEHAALPMAGRTHMQLAMPSSVGLWGASFGEELLDEAHLLFNLIHLLNQSPLGSAASYGTPLPLDREYGAQQMGFSRVQNNVLYANNSRGKFEAIVVDTCDYITLTLSKLAQDLLLFTLPEIGYFSLPAELCTGSSIMPQKKNPDGLELIRSRSALVSAASLQIKSIIRSLPSGYNRDFQDTKAPLFSAAKATLLSVRVLSLTIDKLVVNEEALLKGFSPEIFATDEVLKRVIEGDSFREIYLKVGKNLNQVGNWDPINVIKGRTSVGTSGNLNLDQKIKENLSLRSKGEEGLKEVLKSYKNLSPVAGQLLRW
;
A
#
# COMPACT_ATOMS: atom_id res chain seq x y z
N MET A 1 14.97 32.51 -12.72
CA MET A 1 14.40 33.20 -11.55
C MET A 1 15.02 32.61 -10.31
N GLY A 2 15.01 33.34 -9.20
CA GLY A 2 15.42 32.82 -7.89
C GLY A 2 14.33 31.94 -7.27
N LYS A 3 14.55 31.46 -6.05
CA LYS A 3 13.57 30.67 -5.29
C LYS A 3 12.37 31.54 -4.89
N LEU A 4 11.22 30.92 -4.63
CA LEU A 4 9.98 31.65 -4.31
C LEU A 4 10.09 32.56 -3.08
N TRP A 5 10.97 32.23 -2.14
CA TRP A 5 11.19 32.97 -0.90
C TRP A 5 12.43 33.89 -0.95
N ASP A 6 13.22 33.84 -2.03
CA ASP A 6 14.46 34.59 -2.15
C ASP A 6 14.18 36.10 -2.28
N LYS A 7 14.80 36.89 -1.42
CA LYS A 7 14.70 38.36 -1.39
C LYS A 7 15.94 39.07 -1.94
N GLY A 8 16.86 38.32 -2.57
CA GLY A 8 18.11 38.83 -3.12
C GLY A 8 19.31 38.76 -2.17
N GLU A 9 19.19 38.05 -1.04
CA GLU A 9 20.30 37.75 -0.14
C GLU A 9 20.86 36.36 -0.45
N ALA A 10 22.18 36.22 -0.55
CA ALA A 10 22.81 34.94 -0.82
C ALA A 10 22.72 34.03 0.41
N LEU A 11 21.98 32.92 0.30
CA LEU A 11 21.99 31.85 1.30
C LEU A 11 23.36 31.15 1.27
N ASP A 12 23.87 30.78 2.44
CA ASP A 12 25.07 29.95 2.55
C ASP A 12 24.88 28.61 1.82
N ALA A 13 25.88 28.20 1.03
CA ALA A 13 25.78 27.01 0.19
C ALA A 13 25.63 25.70 0.99
N LEU A 14 26.21 25.62 2.19
CA LEU A 14 26.02 24.45 3.07
C LEU A 14 24.59 24.43 3.59
N ILE A 15 24.05 25.57 4.03
CA ILE A 15 22.65 25.65 4.48
C ILE A 15 21.69 25.32 3.32
N GLU A 16 21.96 25.82 2.12
CA GLU A 16 21.17 25.51 0.92
C GLU A 16 21.16 24.01 0.63
N SER A 17 22.35 23.40 0.50
CA SER A 17 22.45 21.96 0.21
C SER A 17 21.85 21.08 1.31
N PHE A 18 21.99 21.47 2.59
CA PHE A 18 21.41 20.75 3.72
C PHE A 18 19.88 20.85 3.75
N THR A 19 19.33 22.04 3.51
CA THR A 19 17.87 22.27 3.57
C THR A 19 17.14 21.73 2.35
N VAL A 20 17.78 21.71 1.17
CA VAL A 20 17.24 21.04 -0.02
C VAL A 20 17.38 19.53 0.10
N GLY A 21 18.54 19.02 0.53
CA GLY A 21 18.79 17.58 0.66
C GLY A 21 18.39 16.80 -0.61
N GLU A 22 17.58 15.76 -0.44
CA GLU A 22 17.04 14.94 -1.54
C GLU A 22 15.65 15.40 -2.02
N ASP A 23 15.15 16.56 -1.57
CA ASP A 23 13.77 16.95 -1.77
C ASP A 23 13.39 17.08 -3.25
N TYR A 24 14.27 17.70 -4.04
CA TYR A 24 14.14 17.83 -5.50
C TYR A 24 14.08 16.48 -6.23
N LEU A 25 14.68 15.41 -5.67
CA LEU A 25 14.61 14.06 -6.22
C LEU A 25 13.28 13.39 -5.84
N LEU A 26 12.91 13.48 -4.56
CA LEU A 26 11.68 12.88 -4.03
C LEU A 26 10.43 13.49 -4.66
N ASP A 27 10.47 14.80 -4.93
CA ASP A 27 9.39 15.57 -5.53
C ASP A 27 9.09 15.21 -6.98
N ASN A 28 9.94 14.41 -7.64
CA ASN A 28 9.57 13.78 -8.90
C ASN A 28 8.30 12.92 -8.75
N ASN A 29 7.99 12.39 -7.56
CA ASN A 29 6.73 11.67 -7.33
C ASN A 29 5.51 12.61 -7.25
N LEU A 30 5.71 13.92 -7.09
CA LEU A 30 4.65 14.89 -6.81
C LEU A 30 4.35 15.84 -7.96
N VAL A 31 5.18 15.93 -9.00
CA VAL A 31 5.00 16.88 -10.12
C VAL A 31 3.60 16.79 -10.73
N GLY A 32 3.11 15.57 -11.04
CA GLY A 32 1.77 15.40 -11.59
C GLY A 32 0.67 15.88 -10.65
N ALA A 33 0.81 15.59 -9.35
CA ALA A 33 -0.17 15.97 -8.33
C ALA A 33 -0.17 17.48 -8.07
N ASP A 34 1.02 18.10 -8.05
CA ASP A 34 1.18 19.53 -7.86
C ASP A 34 0.66 20.33 -9.07
N ALA A 35 0.87 19.82 -10.29
CA ALA A 35 0.32 20.41 -11.49
C ALA A 35 -1.21 20.37 -11.49
N LEU A 36 -1.82 19.24 -11.14
CA LEU A 36 -3.28 19.11 -10.99
C LEU A 36 -3.83 20.06 -9.92
N GLY A 37 -3.20 20.10 -8.75
CA GLY A 37 -3.57 21.03 -7.67
C GLY A 37 -3.43 22.49 -8.08
N SER A 38 -2.44 22.81 -8.92
CA SER A 38 -2.24 24.15 -9.47
C SER A 38 -3.28 24.52 -10.52
N ILE A 39 -3.77 23.59 -11.35
CA ILE A 39 -4.90 23.83 -12.26
C ILE A 39 -6.14 24.18 -11.45
N ALA A 40 -6.45 23.38 -10.42
CA ALA A 40 -7.58 23.65 -9.53
C ALA A 40 -7.47 25.02 -8.86
N HIS A 41 -6.27 25.39 -8.39
CA HIS A 41 -6.01 26.70 -7.81
C HIS A 41 -6.16 27.85 -8.82
N ALA A 42 -5.67 27.69 -10.06
CA ALA A 42 -5.86 28.69 -11.11
C ALA A 42 -7.35 28.96 -11.39
N ARG A 43 -8.18 27.90 -11.42
CA ARG A 43 -9.65 28.03 -11.53
C ARG A 43 -10.24 28.79 -10.34
N VAL A 44 -9.77 28.54 -9.11
CA VAL A 44 -10.20 29.27 -7.91
C VAL A 44 -9.83 30.76 -8.01
N LEU A 45 -8.62 31.08 -8.46
CA LEU A 45 -8.18 32.46 -8.66
C LEU A 45 -9.01 33.18 -9.72
N HIS A 46 -9.32 32.51 -10.84
CA HIS A 46 -10.19 33.05 -11.86
C HIS A 46 -11.60 33.32 -11.33
N LYS A 47 -12.19 32.36 -10.59
CA LYS A 47 -13.50 32.53 -9.94
C LYS A 47 -13.53 33.73 -8.96
N ALA A 48 -12.40 33.99 -8.30
CA ALA A 48 -12.23 35.14 -7.40
C ALA A 48 -11.93 36.47 -8.14
N GLY A 49 -11.86 36.47 -9.48
CA GLY A 49 -11.55 37.65 -10.29
C GLY A 49 -10.07 38.07 -10.27
N LEU A 50 -9.17 37.20 -9.81
CA LEU A 50 -7.73 37.48 -9.70
C LEU A 50 -6.94 37.06 -10.96
N LEU A 51 -7.55 36.22 -11.80
CA LEU A 51 -7.07 35.89 -13.15
C LEU A 51 -8.17 36.19 -14.16
N ASN A 52 -7.79 36.77 -15.30
CA ASN A 52 -8.70 36.84 -16.44
C ASN A 52 -8.74 35.51 -17.22
N GLU A 53 -9.69 35.38 -18.15
CA GLU A 53 -9.91 34.15 -18.93
C GLU A 53 -8.64 33.70 -19.68
N LYS A 54 -7.94 34.64 -20.33
CA LYS A 54 -6.72 34.32 -21.07
C LYS A 54 -5.63 33.80 -20.13
N GLU A 55 -5.43 34.44 -18.98
CA GLU A 55 -4.44 34.02 -17.99
C GLU A 55 -4.75 32.62 -17.45
N LEU A 56 -6.03 32.29 -17.22
CA LEU A 56 -6.45 30.96 -16.83
C LEU A 56 -6.09 29.92 -17.91
N LEU A 57 -6.51 30.14 -19.17
CA LEU A 57 -6.27 29.21 -20.26
C LEU A 57 -4.78 28.97 -20.51
N ASP A 58 -3.97 30.05 -20.51
CA ASP A 58 -2.51 29.98 -20.66
C ASP A 58 -1.88 29.10 -19.55
N LEU A 59 -2.35 29.25 -18.30
CA LEU A 59 -1.86 28.46 -17.16
C LEU A 59 -2.27 26.99 -17.27
N GLU A 60 -3.52 26.69 -17.61
CA GLU A 60 -4.01 25.31 -17.74
C GLU A 60 -3.31 24.54 -18.86
N GLU A 61 -3.07 25.18 -20.00
CA GLU A 61 -2.32 24.59 -21.12
C GLU A 61 -0.90 24.23 -20.69
N ASN A 62 -0.18 25.17 -20.07
CA ASN A 62 1.21 24.93 -19.67
C ASN A 62 1.34 23.95 -18.50
N LEU A 63 0.40 23.93 -17.55
CA LEU A 63 0.32 22.89 -16.52
C LEU A 63 0.07 21.51 -17.15
N SER A 64 -0.72 21.42 -18.21
CA SER A 64 -0.94 20.18 -18.97
C SER A 64 0.32 19.72 -19.71
N VAL A 65 1.13 20.66 -20.22
CA VAL A 65 2.46 20.35 -20.77
C VAL A 65 3.37 19.77 -19.69
N ILE A 66 3.40 20.34 -18.48
CA ILE A 66 4.17 19.81 -17.35
C ILE A 66 3.74 18.38 -17.01
N ILE A 67 2.43 18.10 -16.95
CA ILE A 67 1.89 16.75 -16.72
C ILE A 67 2.42 15.77 -17.79
N THR A 68 2.39 16.18 -19.07
CA THR A 68 2.90 15.35 -20.18
C THR A 68 4.40 15.08 -20.07
N LEU A 69 5.20 16.10 -19.76
CA LEU A 69 6.65 15.97 -19.56
C LEU A 69 6.95 15.05 -18.37
N HIS A 70 6.21 15.20 -17.27
CA HIS A 70 6.35 14.37 -16.09
C HIS A 70 6.07 12.89 -16.37
N GLN A 71 5.00 12.58 -17.13
CA GLN A 71 4.66 11.21 -17.53
C GLN A 71 5.79 10.55 -18.34
N LYS A 72 6.47 11.32 -19.19
CA LYS A 72 7.64 10.87 -19.95
C LYS A 72 8.94 10.81 -19.12
N GLY A 73 8.93 11.33 -17.89
CA GLY A 73 10.14 11.48 -17.07
C GLY A 73 11.08 12.58 -17.55
N GLU A 74 10.55 13.57 -18.29
CA GLU A 74 11.30 14.63 -18.96
C GLU A 74 11.16 15.99 -18.27
N PHE A 75 10.35 16.12 -17.21
CA PHE A 75 10.24 17.37 -16.45
C PHE A 75 11.43 17.51 -15.48
N PRO A 76 12.33 18.49 -15.66
CA PRO A 76 13.52 18.61 -14.84
C PRO A 76 13.21 19.31 -13.51
N ILE A 77 13.73 18.76 -12.42
CA ILE A 77 13.84 19.45 -11.13
C ILE A 77 15.32 19.45 -10.76
N THR A 78 15.90 20.62 -10.58
CA THR A 78 17.30 20.76 -10.23
C THR A 78 17.47 21.14 -8.76
N LEU A 79 18.68 20.94 -8.22
CA LEU A 79 19.02 21.39 -6.86
C LEU A 79 18.74 22.91 -6.66
N LYS A 80 18.91 23.71 -7.72
CA LYS A 80 18.64 25.16 -7.69
C LYS A 80 17.15 25.48 -7.58
N ASP A 81 16.30 24.60 -8.06
CA ASP A 81 14.85 24.74 -7.90
C ASP A 81 14.42 24.41 -6.47
N GLU A 82 15.23 23.73 -5.65
CA GLU A 82 14.90 23.23 -4.30
C GLU A 82 13.82 22.13 -4.29
N ASP A 83 12.69 22.36 -4.96
CA ASP A 83 11.49 21.52 -4.93
C ASP A 83 10.75 21.55 -6.29
N CYS A 84 9.76 20.66 -6.47
CA CYS A 84 8.95 20.68 -7.71
C CYS A 84 8.11 21.95 -7.84
N HIS A 85 7.71 22.56 -6.73
CA HIS A 85 6.82 23.73 -6.70
C HIS A 85 7.48 24.93 -7.37
N THR A 86 8.75 25.17 -7.04
CA THR A 86 9.57 26.23 -7.65
C THR A 86 9.89 25.92 -9.10
N ALA A 87 10.19 24.66 -9.43
CA ALA A 87 10.43 24.24 -10.82
C ALA A 87 9.19 24.50 -11.70
N ILE A 88 7.99 24.16 -11.21
CA ILE A 88 6.71 24.41 -11.89
C ILE A 88 6.48 25.91 -12.07
N GLU A 89 6.64 26.72 -11.03
CA GLU A 89 6.43 28.18 -11.15
C GLU A 89 7.46 28.85 -12.07
N ASN A 90 8.72 28.41 -12.03
CA ASN A 90 9.77 28.85 -12.95
C ASN A 90 9.40 28.52 -14.40
N PHE A 91 8.90 27.31 -14.66
CA PHE A 91 8.43 26.89 -15.97
C PHE A 91 7.27 27.79 -16.44
N LEU A 92 6.24 27.96 -15.61
CA LEU A 92 5.07 28.77 -15.94
C LEU A 92 5.45 30.22 -16.19
N THR A 93 6.26 30.83 -15.34
CA THR A 93 6.63 32.23 -15.51
C THR A 93 7.47 32.44 -16.76
N LYS A 94 8.33 31.49 -17.13
CA LYS A 94 9.06 31.53 -18.40
C LYS A 94 8.13 31.39 -19.61
N ALA A 95 7.09 30.57 -19.51
CA ALA A 95 6.17 30.29 -20.61
C ALA A 95 5.09 31.37 -20.81
N VAL A 96 4.49 31.87 -19.71
CA VAL A 96 3.28 32.72 -19.74
C VAL A 96 3.45 34.04 -18.97
N GLY A 97 4.67 34.38 -18.56
CA GLY A 97 4.99 35.69 -17.99
C GLY A 97 4.26 36.00 -16.69
N GLU A 98 3.55 37.13 -16.66
CA GLU A 98 2.84 37.62 -15.46
C GLU A 98 1.77 36.65 -14.94
N ALA A 99 1.09 35.91 -15.83
CA ALA A 99 0.14 34.88 -15.40
C ALA A 99 0.82 33.80 -14.54
N GLY A 100 2.04 33.39 -14.93
CA GLY A 100 2.86 32.44 -14.19
C GLY A 100 3.20 32.94 -12.78
N LYS A 101 3.53 34.23 -12.64
CA LYS A 101 3.81 34.85 -11.33
C LYS A 101 2.57 34.94 -10.44
N LYS A 102 1.37 34.98 -11.02
CA LYS A 102 0.11 35.07 -10.27
C LYS A 102 -0.34 33.73 -9.69
N ILE A 103 0.19 32.59 -10.14
CA ILE A 103 -0.28 31.26 -9.70
C ILE A 103 -0.15 31.05 -8.19
N HIS A 104 0.82 31.70 -7.53
CA HIS A 104 1.01 31.58 -6.08
C HIS A 104 0.08 32.48 -5.25
N THR A 105 -0.74 33.31 -5.88
CA THR A 105 -1.60 34.28 -5.17
C THR A 105 -2.51 33.57 -4.16
N GLY A 106 -2.46 34.00 -2.89
CA GLY A 106 -3.30 33.44 -1.83
C GLY A 106 -3.02 31.99 -1.43
N ARG A 107 -1.91 31.40 -1.90
CA ARG A 107 -1.47 30.04 -1.60
C ARG A 107 -0.14 30.08 -0.83
N SER A 108 0.17 29.01 -0.11
CA SER A 108 1.47 28.80 0.52
C SER A 108 2.08 27.50 -0.03
N ARG A 109 3.41 27.34 0.07
CA ARG A 109 4.00 26.01 -0.13
C ARG A 109 3.41 24.98 0.83
N ASN A 110 3.02 25.38 2.05
CA ASN A 110 2.57 24.45 3.08
C ASN A 110 1.29 23.71 2.69
N ASP A 111 0.27 24.42 2.20
CA ASP A 111 -0.98 23.80 1.74
C ASP A 111 -0.86 23.22 0.33
N GLN A 112 -0.01 23.80 -0.51
CA GLN A 112 0.33 23.26 -1.83
C GLN A 112 0.94 21.84 -1.73
N VAL A 113 2.02 21.66 -0.97
CA VAL A 113 2.69 20.36 -0.84
C VAL A 113 1.78 19.33 -0.17
N GLN A 114 0.91 19.75 0.75
CA GLN A 114 -0.07 18.86 1.37
C GLN A 114 -1.16 18.43 0.40
N THR A 115 -1.58 19.32 -0.48
CA THR A 115 -2.55 18.99 -1.53
C THR A 115 -1.96 17.97 -2.49
N ALA A 116 -0.72 18.18 -2.94
CA ALA A 116 0.00 17.23 -3.80
C ALA A 116 0.14 15.85 -3.13
N LEU A 117 0.60 15.80 -1.87
CA LEU A 117 0.66 14.53 -1.13
C LEU A 117 -0.70 13.88 -0.95
N ARG A 118 -1.76 14.66 -0.70
CA ARG A 118 -3.10 14.10 -0.50
C ARG A 118 -3.65 13.46 -1.76
N LEU A 119 -3.48 14.12 -2.90
CA LEU A 119 -3.83 13.56 -4.22
C LEU A 119 -3.06 12.26 -4.48
N TRP A 120 -1.74 12.29 -4.25
CA TRP A 120 -0.87 11.13 -4.43
C TRP A 120 -1.26 9.96 -3.52
N MET A 121 -1.42 10.19 -2.21
CA MET A 121 -1.78 9.15 -1.24
C MET A 121 -3.17 8.57 -1.52
N ARG A 122 -4.13 9.39 -1.94
CA ARG A 122 -5.49 8.92 -2.25
C ARG A 122 -5.48 7.97 -3.44
N GLU A 123 -4.74 8.29 -4.51
CA GLU A 123 -4.56 7.36 -5.63
C GLU A 123 -3.78 6.11 -5.20
N PHE A 124 -2.68 6.27 -4.44
CA PHE A 124 -1.90 5.15 -3.92
C PHE A 124 -2.74 4.14 -3.14
N VAL A 125 -3.55 4.61 -2.18
CA VAL A 125 -4.40 3.73 -1.36
C VAL A 125 -5.44 2.99 -2.19
N LEU A 126 -6.05 3.66 -3.19
CA LEU A 126 -7.01 3.03 -4.09
C LEU A 126 -6.35 1.97 -4.99
N THR A 127 -5.17 2.28 -5.53
CA THR A 127 -4.38 1.32 -6.33
C THR A 127 -3.95 0.13 -5.47
N LEU A 128 -3.45 0.37 -4.26
CA LEU A 128 -3.04 -0.69 -3.33
C LEU A 128 -4.24 -1.55 -2.92
N LEU A 129 -5.42 -0.96 -2.68
CA LEU A 129 -6.65 -1.71 -2.39
C LEU A 129 -7.01 -2.65 -3.54
N SER A 130 -6.92 -2.19 -4.79
CA SER A 130 -7.18 -3.05 -5.96
C SER A 130 -6.21 -4.23 -6.05
N GLU A 131 -4.94 -4.02 -5.71
CA GLU A 131 -3.88 -5.03 -5.82
C GLU A 131 -3.95 -6.04 -4.64
N VAL A 132 -4.25 -5.57 -3.43
CA VAL A 132 -4.47 -6.43 -2.27
C VAL A 132 -5.71 -7.29 -2.47
N THR A 133 -6.83 -6.71 -2.91
CA THR A 133 -8.06 -7.48 -3.17
C THR A 133 -7.92 -8.48 -4.32
N ALA A 134 -7.07 -8.19 -5.31
CA ALA A 134 -6.70 -9.16 -6.34
C ALA A 134 -5.86 -10.32 -5.76
N LEU A 135 -4.88 -10.04 -4.90
CA LEU A 135 -4.12 -11.09 -4.20
C LEU A 135 -5.02 -11.95 -3.28
N VAL A 136 -5.97 -11.34 -2.57
CA VAL A 136 -6.97 -12.05 -1.76
C VAL A 136 -7.79 -13.01 -2.63
N GLU A 137 -8.20 -12.58 -3.82
CA GLU A 137 -8.92 -13.44 -4.77
C GLU A 137 -8.06 -14.61 -5.25
N THR A 138 -6.79 -14.37 -5.57
CA THR A 138 -5.83 -15.43 -5.92
C THR A 138 -5.68 -16.45 -4.78
N LEU A 139 -5.54 -15.98 -3.53
CA LEU A 139 -5.43 -16.85 -2.35
C LEU A 139 -6.70 -17.64 -2.07
N PHE A 140 -7.89 -17.04 -2.22
CA PHE A 140 -9.15 -17.78 -2.05
C PHE A 140 -9.37 -18.81 -3.16
N THR A 141 -8.98 -18.52 -4.39
CA THR A 141 -9.04 -19.48 -5.50
C THR A 141 -8.12 -20.67 -5.21
N PHE A 142 -6.86 -20.39 -4.88
CA PHE A 142 -5.90 -21.41 -4.44
C PHE A 142 -6.43 -22.24 -3.26
N ALA A 143 -7.05 -21.57 -2.29
CA ALA A 143 -7.61 -22.24 -1.12
C ALA A 143 -8.78 -23.17 -1.45
N GLN A 144 -9.66 -22.77 -2.37
CA GLN A 144 -10.78 -23.59 -2.84
C GLN A 144 -10.31 -24.82 -3.62
N GLU A 145 -9.37 -24.63 -4.55
CA GLU A 145 -8.79 -25.72 -5.35
C GLU A 145 -8.13 -26.79 -4.48
N HIS A 146 -7.48 -26.37 -3.39
CA HIS A 146 -6.77 -27.25 -2.47
C HIS A 146 -7.48 -27.46 -1.12
N ALA A 147 -8.80 -27.24 -1.05
CA ALA A 147 -9.58 -27.22 0.18
C ALA A 147 -9.37 -28.46 1.07
N ALA A 148 -9.40 -29.65 0.46
CA ALA A 148 -9.26 -30.93 1.14
C ALA A 148 -7.87 -31.56 0.98
N LEU A 149 -6.92 -30.88 0.33
CA LEU A 149 -5.59 -31.43 0.09
C LEU A 149 -4.81 -31.48 1.42
N PRO A 150 -4.42 -32.67 1.90
CA PRO A 150 -3.83 -32.79 3.24
C PRO A 150 -2.53 -32.03 3.37
N MET A 151 -2.38 -31.29 4.46
CA MET A 151 -1.14 -30.65 4.89
C MET A 151 -0.98 -30.88 6.39
N ALA A 152 0.15 -31.40 6.81
CA ALA A 152 0.39 -31.63 8.24
C ALA A 152 0.43 -30.28 8.97
N GLY A 153 -0.54 -30.05 9.87
CA GLY A 153 -0.60 -28.83 10.68
C GLY A 153 0.56 -28.78 11.65
N ARG A 154 1.05 -27.56 11.95
CA ARG A 154 2.21 -27.35 12.82
C ARG A 154 1.97 -26.25 13.83
N THR A 155 2.51 -26.46 15.02
CA THR A 155 2.64 -25.45 16.07
C THR A 155 4.05 -25.56 16.65
N HIS A 156 4.73 -24.43 16.87
CA HIS A 156 6.17 -24.44 17.24
C HIS A 156 7.04 -25.21 16.22
N MET A 157 6.65 -25.21 14.95
CA MET A 157 7.24 -26.01 13.86
C MET A 157 7.16 -27.54 14.06
N GLN A 158 6.50 -28.02 15.11
CA GLN A 158 6.28 -29.44 15.38
C GLN A 158 4.94 -29.91 14.83
N LEU A 159 4.87 -31.20 14.52
CA LEU A 159 3.65 -31.86 14.08
C LEU A 159 2.52 -31.66 15.11
N ALA A 160 1.37 -31.15 14.65
CA ALA A 160 0.21 -30.88 15.49
C ALA A 160 -0.97 -31.79 15.12
N MET A 161 -1.84 -31.33 14.22
CA MET A 161 -3.05 -32.04 13.82
C MET A 161 -3.21 -32.03 12.29
N PRO A 162 -4.04 -32.92 11.72
CA PRO A 162 -4.41 -32.87 10.31
C PRO A 162 -4.97 -31.49 9.93
N SER A 163 -4.43 -30.93 8.86
CA SER A 163 -4.87 -29.66 8.26
C SER A 163 -4.91 -29.82 6.73
N SER A 164 -5.23 -28.75 6.01
CA SER A 164 -5.20 -28.73 4.54
C SER A 164 -4.44 -27.54 3.98
N VAL A 165 -3.94 -27.69 2.76
CA VAL A 165 -3.35 -26.59 1.98
C VAL A 165 -4.38 -25.47 1.80
N GLY A 166 -5.65 -25.82 1.60
CA GLY A 166 -6.73 -24.85 1.51
C GLY A 166 -6.93 -24.04 2.78
N LEU A 167 -6.86 -24.66 3.97
CA LEU A 167 -6.94 -23.91 5.23
C LEU A 167 -5.77 -22.95 5.41
N TRP A 168 -4.56 -23.37 5.03
CA TRP A 168 -3.37 -22.52 5.05
C TRP A 168 -3.51 -21.32 4.09
N GLY A 169 -3.88 -21.54 2.83
CA GLY A 169 -4.09 -20.47 1.86
C GLY A 169 -5.22 -19.51 2.24
N ALA A 170 -6.35 -20.04 2.73
CA ALA A 170 -7.48 -19.26 3.21
C ALA A 170 -7.09 -18.31 4.35
N SER A 171 -6.24 -18.76 5.27
CA SER A 171 -5.82 -17.94 6.41
C SER A 171 -5.17 -16.62 6.00
N PHE A 172 -4.28 -16.64 5.00
CA PHE A 172 -3.65 -15.42 4.48
C PHE A 172 -4.60 -14.57 3.65
N GLY A 173 -5.53 -15.21 2.91
CA GLY A 173 -6.57 -14.48 2.19
C GLY A 173 -7.50 -13.70 3.14
N GLU A 174 -7.83 -14.29 4.30
CA GLU A 174 -8.63 -13.62 5.33
C GLU A 174 -7.83 -12.53 6.09
N GLU A 175 -6.56 -12.79 6.45
CA GLU A 175 -5.68 -11.74 7.02
C GLU A 175 -5.64 -10.51 6.09
N LEU A 176 -5.34 -10.70 4.80
CA LEU A 176 -5.28 -9.61 3.81
C LEU A 176 -6.63 -8.94 3.52
N LEU A 177 -7.74 -9.63 3.72
CA LEU A 177 -9.07 -9.06 3.58
C LEU A 177 -9.36 -8.03 4.69
N ASP A 178 -8.90 -8.28 5.92
CA ASP A 178 -8.97 -7.31 7.01
C ASP A 178 -8.13 -6.06 6.68
N GLU A 179 -6.93 -6.24 6.13
CA GLU A 179 -6.11 -5.12 5.66
C GLU A 179 -6.73 -4.36 4.48
N ALA A 180 -7.44 -5.03 3.56
CA ALA A 180 -8.19 -4.38 2.50
C ALA A 180 -9.31 -3.47 3.04
N HIS A 181 -10.00 -3.87 4.12
CA HIS A 181 -10.95 -2.99 4.81
C HIS A 181 -10.28 -1.76 5.41
N LEU A 182 -9.08 -1.90 5.99
CA LEU A 182 -8.32 -0.76 6.51
C LEU A 182 -8.00 0.26 5.40
N LEU A 183 -7.55 -0.22 4.23
CA LEU A 183 -7.32 0.62 3.06
C LEU A 183 -8.61 1.32 2.61
N PHE A 184 -9.72 0.59 2.51
CA PHE A 184 -11.00 1.16 2.08
C PHE A 184 -11.47 2.27 3.04
N ASN A 185 -11.37 2.04 4.34
CA ASN A 185 -11.75 3.02 5.36
C ASN A 185 -10.85 4.27 5.34
N LEU A 186 -9.56 4.11 5.03
CA LEU A 186 -8.60 5.21 4.92
C LEU A 186 -8.94 6.21 3.81
N ILE A 187 -9.61 5.76 2.74
CA ILE A 187 -10.07 6.64 1.64
C ILE A 187 -10.91 7.79 2.20
N HIS A 188 -11.83 7.53 3.14
CA HIS A 188 -12.67 8.57 3.73
C HIS A 188 -11.85 9.66 4.45
N LEU A 189 -10.76 9.29 5.10
CA LEU A 189 -9.85 10.22 5.79
C LEU A 189 -9.00 11.00 4.79
N LEU A 190 -8.56 10.36 3.70
CA LEU A 190 -7.79 11.02 2.64
C LEU A 190 -8.66 11.89 1.73
N ASN A 191 -9.97 11.68 1.70
CA ASN A 191 -10.89 12.40 0.80
C ASN A 191 -11.32 13.78 1.33
N GLN A 192 -10.36 14.57 1.83
CA GLN A 192 -10.55 15.95 2.26
C GLN A 192 -9.40 16.84 1.78
N SER A 193 -9.74 17.98 1.18
CA SER A 193 -8.77 18.89 0.56
C SER A 193 -8.12 19.85 1.59
N PRO A 194 -6.78 19.89 1.69
CA PRO A 194 -6.09 20.89 2.50
C PRO A 194 -5.92 22.26 1.79
N LEU A 195 -6.19 22.34 0.48
CA LEU A 195 -5.98 23.54 -0.34
C LEU A 195 -6.72 24.77 0.20
N GLY A 196 -6.06 25.92 0.12
CA GLY A 196 -6.56 27.22 0.59
C GLY A 196 -6.47 27.40 2.11
N SER A 197 -5.75 26.52 2.81
CA SER A 197 -5.35 26.75 4.20
C SER A 197 -4.13 27.66 4.32
N ALA A 198 -3.47 27.98 3.20
CA ALA A 198 -2.28 28.81 3.10
C ALA A 198 -1.24 28.38 4.15
N ALA A 199 -0.65 29.33 4.86
CA ALA A 199 0.37 29.06 5.87
C ALA A 199 -0.20 28.66 7.25
N SER A 200 -1.35 27.94 7.30
CA SER A 200 -2.14 27.56 8.49
C SER A 200 -3.24 28.51 8.93
N TYR A 201 -3.38 29.67 8.28
CA TYR A 201 -4.27 30.74 8.74
C TYR A 201 -5.31 31.16 7.68
N GLY A 202 -5.38 30.43 6.57
CA GLY A 202 -6.17 30.82 5.41
C GLY A 202 -5.64 32.09 4.75
N THR A 203 -6.46 32.70 3.90
CA THR A 203 -6.14 33.93 3.18
C THR A 203 -7.29 34.93 3.33
N PRO A 204 -7.04 36.26 3.40
CA PRO A 204 -8.09 37.26 3.39
C PRO A 204 -8.74 37.43 2.00
N LEU A 205 -8.18 36.80 0.96
CA LEU A 205 -8.75 36.80 -0.38
C LEU A 205 -10.01 35.93 -0.44
N PRO A 206 -11.00 36.26 -1.29
CA PRO A 206 -12.26 35.50 -1.41
C PRO A 206 -12.06 34.20 -2.23
N LEU A 207 -11.12 33.34 -1.82
CA LEU A 207 -10.83 32.08 -2.48
C LEU A 207 -11.80 30.99 -2.00
N ASP A 208 -12.53 30.40 -2.95
CA ASP A 208 -13.50 29.34 -2.69
C ASP A 208 -12.82 27.96 -2.54
N ARG A 209 -12.57 27.56 -1.29
CA ARG A 209 -11.92 26.28 -0.95
C ARG A 209 -12.76 25.06 -1.34
N GLU A 210 -14.09 25.17 -1.23
CA GLU A 210 -15.02 24.10 -1.59
C GLU A 210 -14.97 23.84 -3.09
N TYR A 211 -14.98 24.92 -3.89
CA TYR A 211 -14.80 24.83 -5.34
C TYR A 211 -13.46 24.17 -5.70
N GLY A 212 -12.35 24.60 -5.08
CA GLY A 212 -11.04 23.96 -5.31
C GLY A 212 -11.04 22.47 -4.96
N ALA A 213 -11.65 22.09 -3.84
CA ALA A 213 -11.80 20.69 -3.43
C ALA A 213 -12.60 19.88 -4.47
N GLN A 214 -13.73 20.41 -4.93
CA GLN A 214 -14.58 19.77 -5.94
C GLN A 214 -13.84 19.57 -7.27
N GLN A 215 -13.07 20.57 -7.72
CA GLN A 215 -12.28 20.48 -8.96
C GLN A 215 -11.29 19.30 -8.93
N MET A 216 -10.71 19.01 -7.76
CA MET A 216 -9.79 17.90 -7.53
C MET A 216 -10.50 16.58 -7.15
N GLY A 217 -11.83 16.54 -7.17
CA GLY A 217 -12.62 15.37 -6.80
C GLY A 217 -12.57 15.03 -5.31
N PHE A 218 -12.24 15.96 -4.42
CA PHE A 218 -12.38 15.76 -2.98
C PHE A 218 -13.85 15.87 -2.54
N SER A 219 -14.26 15.07 -1.55
CA SER A 219 -15.63 15.13 -1.01
C SER A 219 -15.92 16.38 -0.19
N ARG A 220 -14.88 16.98 0.39
CA ARG A 220 -14.96 18.14 1.29
C ARG A 220 -13.61 18.82 1.43
N VAL A 221 -13.62 20.00 2.03
CA VAL A 221 -12.40 20.62 2.58
C VAL A 221 -12.02 19.97 3.91
N GLN A 222 -10.73 19.94 4.23
CA GLN A 222 -10.28 19.80 5.61
C GLN A 222 -10.62 21.12 6.32
N ASN A 223 -11.71 21.12 7.09
CA ASN A 223 -12.38 22.32 7.56
C ASN A 223 -11.43 23.33 8.23
N ASN A 224 -10.76 22.92 9.30
CA ASN A 224 -9.87 23.78 10.07
C ASN A 224 -8.51 23.96 9.37
N VAL A 225 -8.16 25.20 9.03
CA VAL A 225 -6.95 25.56 8.28
C VAL A 225 -5.65 25.30 9.03
N LEU A 226 -5.67 25.41 10.37
CA LEU A 226 -4.53 25.04 11.20
C LEU A 226 -4.38 23.52 11.25
N TYR A 227 -5.50 22.79 11.35
CA TYR A 227 -5.47 21.33 11.32
C TYR A 227 -5.00 20.80 9.96
N ALA A 228 -5.37 21.44 8.83
CA ALA A 228 -4.79 21.10 7.53
C ALA A 228 -3.27 21.03 7.64
N ASN A 229 -2.66 22.11 8.12
CA ASN A 229 -1.21 22.20 8.28
C ASN A 229 -0.64 21.21 9.31
N ASN A 230 -1.23 21.11 10.50
CA ASN A 230 -0.84 20.16 11.56
C ASN A 230 -0.99 18.69 11.17
N SER A 231 -1.77 18.39 10.12
CA SER A 231 -2.00 17.00 9.68
C SER A 231 -0.91 16.46 8.76
N ARG A 232 0.08 17.28 8.40
CA ARG A 232 1.28 16.82 7.70
C ARG A 232 2.02 15.76 8.50
N GLY A 233 2.52 14.75 7.82
CA GLY A 233 3.12 13.55 8.41
C GLY A 233 2.13 12.63 9.14
N LYS A 234 1.01 13.14 9.70
CA LYS A 234 -0.02 12.30 10.34
C LYS A 234 -0.71 11.37 9.35
N PHE A 235 -1.15 11.88 8.20
CA PHE A 235 -1.84 11.05 7.22
C PHE A 235 -0.87 10.11 6.48
N GLU A 236 0.37 10.56 6.28
CA GLU A 236 1.48 9.76 5.78
C GLU A 236 1.76 8.59 6.73
N ALA A 237 1.84 8.84 8.05
CA ALA A 237 2.03 7.79 9.05
C ALA A 237 0.89 6.77 9.03
N ILE A 238 -0.37 7.21 8.93
CA ILE A 238 -1.53 6.29 8.87
C ILE A 238 -1.47 5.43 7.60
N VAL A 239 -1.10 6.00 6.45
CA VAL A 239 -0.91 5.24 5.20
C VAL A 239 0.19 4.19 5.37
N VAL A 240 1.33 4.58 5.94
CA VAL A 240 2.46 3.67 6.13
C VAL A 240 2.17 2.61 7.19
N ASP A 241 1.36 2.90 8.21
CA ASP A 241 0.87 1.91 9.17
C ASP A 241 0.02 0.83 8.51
N THR A 242 -0.89 1.22 7.62
CA THR A 242 -1.69 0.24 6.86
C THR A 242 -0.80 -0.59 5.95
N CYS A 243 0.21 0.00 5.32
CA CYS A 243 1.24 -0.73 4.58
C CYS A 243 2.01 -1.72 5.46
N ASP A 244 2.35 -1.34 6.69
CA ASP A 244 3.09 -2.18 7.64
C ASP A 244 2.32 -3.47 7.93
N TYR A 245 1.04 -3.37 8.31
CA TYR A 245 0.18 -4.53 8.55
C TYR A 245 0.13 -5.48 7.34
N ILE A 246 -0.04 -4.93 6.13
CA ILE A 246 -0.02 -5.74 4.89
C ILE A 246 1.32 -6.48 4.79
N THR A 247 2.44 -5.77 4.90
CA THR A 247 3.76 -6.40 4.72
C THR A 247 4.14 -7.39 5.82
N LEU A 248 3.59 -7.27 7.04
CA LEU A 248 3.74 -8.28 8.09
C LEU A 248 3.08 -9.59 7.68
N THR A 249 1.85 -9.54 7.16
CA THR A 249 1.14 -10.70 6.58
C THR A 249 1.93 -11.30 5.42
N LEU A 250 2.39 -10.47 4.48
CA LEU A 250 3.20 -10.92 3.33
C LEU A 250 4.54 -11.55 3.76
N SER A 251 5.20 -11.00 4.78
CA SER A 251 6.46 -11.52 5.32
C SER A 251 6.28 -12.91 5.94
N LYS A 252 5.18 -13.13 6.66
CA LYS A 252 4.82 -14.44 7.22
C LYS A 252 4.55 -15.46 6.12
N LEU A 253 3.76 -15.10 5.10
CA LEU A 253 3.51 -15.97 3.94
C LEU A 253 4.81 -16.28 3.18
N ALA A 254 5.67 -15.29 2.97
CA ALA A 254 6.96 -15.48 2.33
C ALA A 254 7.86 -16.42 3.14
N GLN A 255 7.88 -16.31 4.46
CA GLN A 255 8.62 -17.21 5.34
C GLN A 255 8.14 -18.66 5.24
N ASP A 256 6.83 -18.88 5.20
CA ASP A 256 6.24 -20.21 5.01
C ASP A 256 6.64 -20.78 3.65
N LEU A 257 6.47 -20.01 2.57
CA LEU A 257 6.84 -20.44 1.23
C LEU A 257 8.33 -20.78 1.11
N LEU A 258 9.22 -19.94 1.65
CA LEU A 258 10.66 -20.20 1.69
C LEU A 258 10.99 -21.53 2.37
N LEU A 259 10.30 -21.85 3.46
CA LEU A 259 10.48 -23.12 4.17
C LEU A 259 9.90 -24.28 3.37
N PHE A 260 8.68 -24.13 2.85
CA PHE A 260 7.94 -25.18 2.17
C PHE A 260 8.45 -25.52 0.78
N THR A 261 9.28 -24.65 0.18
CA THR A 261 9.97 -24.91 -1.09
C THR A 261 11.39 -25.46 -0.92
N LEU A 262 11.88 -25.62 0.33
CA LEU A 262 13.16 -26.31 0.55
C LEU A 262 13.09 -27.74 -0.03
N PRO A 263 14.16 -28.24 -0.66
CA PRO A 263 14.18 -29.60 -1.22
C PRO A 263 13.85 -30.69 -0.19
N GLU A 264 14.19 -30.48 1.08
CA GLU A 264 13.93 -31.40 2.18
C GLU A 264 12.46 -31.45 2.61
N ILE A 265 11.69 -30.38 2.34
CA ILE A 265 10.26 -30.29 2.68
C ILE A 265 9.41 -30.50 1.43
N GLY A 266 9.64 -29.69 0.39
CA GLY A 266 9.11 -29.90 -0.96
C GLY A 266 7.59 -29.90 -1.08
N TYR A 267 6.87 -29.26 -0.16
CA TYR A 267 5.40 -29.12 -0.21
C TYR A 267 4.96 -28.30 -1.42
N PHE A 268 5.75 -27.28 -1.73
CA PHE A 268 5.57 -26.45 -2.90
C PHE A 268 6.85 -26.38 -3.72
N SER A 269 6.71 -26.03 -4.99
CA SER A 269 7.85 -25.65 -5.83
C SER A 269 7.52 -24.39 -6.64
N LEU A 270 8.55 -23.61 -6.92
CA LEU A 270 8.44 -22.38 -7.69
C LEU A 270 8.92 -22.63 -9.13
N PRO A 271 8.16 -22.15 -10.13
CA PRO A 271 8.63 -22.11 -11.51
C PRO A 271 9.97 -21.38 -11.64
N ALA A 272 10.79 -21.80 -12.60
CA ALA A 272 12.13 -21.24 -12.77
C ALA A 272 12.14 -19.73 -13.04
N GLU A 273 11.10 -19.22 -13.70
CA GLU A 273 10.92 -17.79 -14.01
C GLU A 273 10.67 -16.90 -12.78
N LEU A 274 10.30 -17.49 -11.63
CA LEU A 274 10.14 -16.76 -10.37
C LEU A 274 11.40 -16.79 -9.49
N CYS A 275 12.44 -17.50 -9.93
CA CYS A 275 13.66 -17.70 -9.18
C CYS A 275 14.85 -17.11 -9.92
N THR A 276 15.87 -16.69 -9.17
CA THR A 276 17.19 -16.43 -9.75
C THR A 276 18.03 -17.71 -9.76
N GLY A 277 19.04 -17.74 -10.63
CA GLY A 277 19.93 -18.89 -10.77
C GLY A 277 21.24 -18.76 -9.98
N SER A 278 22.11 -19.77 -10.12
CA SER A 278 23.51 -19.70 -9.71
C SER A 278 24.41 -19.73 -10.93
N SER A 279 25.49 -18.94 -10.90
CA SER A 279 26.52 -18.94 -11.96
C SER A 279 27.37 -20.22 -11.97
N ILE A 280 27.37 -21.02 -10.89
CA ILE A 280 28.18 -22.25 -10.75
C ILE A 280 27.30 -23.51 -10.70
N MET A 281 26.08 -23.43 -10.17
CA MET A 281 25.22 -24.58 -9.93
C MET A 281 23.97 -24.51 -10.84
N PRO A 282 23.94 -25.23 -11.98
CA PRO A 282 22.89 -25.08 -12.99
C PRO A 282 21.50 -25.49 -12.51
N GLN A 283 21.40 -26.31 -11.47
CA GLN A 283 20.14 -26.75 -10.87
C GLN A 283 19.60 -25.79 -9.79
N LYS A 284 20.43 -24.88 -9.27
CA LYS A 284 20.07 -24.06 -8.09
C LYS A 284 19.12 -22.94 -8.50
N LYS A 285 17.97 -22.88 -7.82
CA LYS A 285 16.94 -21.86 -7.94
C LYS A 285 16.80 -21.15 -6.61
N ASN A 286 16.95 -19.82 -6.58
CA ASN A 286 16.82 -19.03 -5.37
C ASN A 286 15.50 -18.23 -5.41
N PRO A 287 14.64 -18.36 -4.39
CA PRO A 287 13.39 -17.61 -4.28
C PRO A 287 13.60 -16.15 -3.81
N ASP A 288 14.49 -15.41 -4.48
CA ASP A 288 14.93 -14.07 -4.04
C ASP A 288 13.76 -13.09 -3.84
N GLY A 289 12.70 -13.20 -4.64
CA GLY A 289 11.49 -12.39 -4.47
C GLY A 289 10.90 -12.50 -3.06
N LEU A 290 10.80 -13.73 -2.55
CA LEU A 290 10.27 -14.01 -1.20
C LEU A 290 11.23 -13.53 -0.10
N GLU A 291 12.54 -13.71 -0.30
CA GLU A 291 13.55 -13.20 0.63
C GLU A 291 13.49 -11.67 0.74
N LEU A 292 13.31 -10.99 -0.39
CA LEU A 292 13.18 -9.53 -0.43
C LEU A 292 11.85 -9.03 0.11
N ILE A 293 10.74 -9.76 -0.06
CA ILE A 293 9.46 -9.42 0.59
C ILE A 293 9.63 -9.44 2.12
N ARG A 294 10.26 -10.49 2.66
CA ARG A 294 10.53 -10.63 4.09
C ARG A 294 11.41 -9.48 4.62
N SER A 295 12.47 -9.10 3.91
CA SER A 295 13.32 -7.98 4.35
C SER A 295 12.66 -6.61 4.18
N ARG A 296 11.84 -6.43 3.14
CA ARG A 296 11.10 -5.18 2.89
C ARG A 296 10.03 -4.89 3.93
N SER A 297 9.45 -5.90 4.59
CA SER A 297 8.57 -5.67 5.73
C SER A 297 9.26 -4.86 6.83
N ALA A 298 10.52 -5.17 7.16
CA ALA A 298 11.28 -4.40 8.15
C ALA A 298 11.54 -2.95 7.71
N LEU A 299 11.73 -2.70 6.41
CA LEU A 299 11.85 -1.34 5.86
C LEU A 299 10.55 -0.55 6.08
N VAL A 300 9.39 -1.17 5.84
CA VAL A 300 8.08 -0.53 6.01
C VAL A 300 7.80 -0.22 7.49
N SER A 301 8.07 -1.17 8.40
CA SER A 301 7.92 -0.93 9.84
C SER A 301 8.84 0.21 10.33
N ALA A 302 10.08 0.26 9.83
CA ALA A 302 11.02 1.33 10.15
C ALA A 302 10.55 2.69 9.62
N ALA A 303 9.99 2.74 8.41
CA ALA A 303 9.43 3.95 7.82
C ALA A 303 8.23 4.48 8.63
N SER A 304 7.33 3.61 9.10
CA SER A 304 6.24 3.98 10.01
C SER A 304 6.79 4.66 11.28
N LEU A 305 7.74 3.99 11.95
CA LEU A 305 8.34 4.50 13.17
C LEU A 305 9.07 5.82 12.92
N GLN A 306 9.78 5.96 11.80
CA GLN A 306 10.50 7.17 11.42
C GLN A 306 9.55 8.35 11.28
N ILE A 307 8.46 8.22 10.50
CA ILE A 307 7.50 9.31 10.31
C ILE A 307 6.88 9.72 11.65
N LYS A 308 6.41 8.75 12.45
CA LYS A 308 5.85 9.01 13.78
C LYS A 308 6.84 9.71 14.71
N SER A 309 8.12 9.34 14.63
CA SER A 309 9.18 9.94 15.44
C SER A 309 9.48 11.37 15.03
N ILE A 310 9.50 11.66 13.72
CA ILE A 310 9.70 13.02 13.17
C ILE A 310 8.59 13.94 13.63
N ILE A 311 7.32 13.52 13.51
CA ILE A 311 6.19 14.40 13.83
C ILE A 311 5.87 14.49 15.33
N ARG A 312 6.52 13.65 16.16
CA ARG A 312 6.24 13.60 17.59
C ARG A 312 6.61 14.93 18.24
N SER A 313 5.61 15.55 18.87
CA SER A 313 5.77 16.77 19.67
C SER A 313 6.19 18.03 18.89
N LEU A 314 6.01 18.05 17.56
CA LEU A 314 6.13 19.30 16.80
C LEU A 314 5.07 20.31 17.28
N PRO A 315 5.40 21.61 17.36
CA PRO A 315 4.42 22.65 17.66
C PRO A 315 3.39 22.75 16.53
N SER A 316 2.26 23.42 16.80
CA SER A 316 1.25 23.66 15.75
C SER A 316 1.77 24.60 14.66
N GLY A 317 1.29 24.38 13.44
CA GLY A 317 1.73 25.05 12.21
C GLY A 317 2.60 24.13 11.36
N TYR A 318 3.25 24.72 10.37
CA TYR A 318 4.25 24.03 9.55
C TYR A 318 5.63 24.13 10.20
N ASN A 319 6.34 23.00 10.25
CA ASN A 319 7.75 22.91 10.59
C ASN A 319 8.50 22.22 9.45
N ARG A 320 9.76 22.61 9.20
CA ARG A 320 10.55 22.06 8.10
C ARG A 320 10.83 20.56 8.26
N ASP A 321 10.78 20.05 9.50
CA ASP A 321 10.85 18.63 9.86
C ASP A 321 9.89 17.75 9.02
N PHE A 322 8.74 18.29 8.60
CA PHE A 322 7.81 17.58 7.72
C PHE A 322 8.35 17.24 6.33
N GLN A 323 9.46 17.84 5.91
CA GLN A 323 10.14 17.47 4.67
C GLN A 323 10.63 16.01 4.72
N ASP A 324 11.15 15.60 5.89
CA ASP A 324 11.75 14.27 6.10
C ASP A 324 10.72 13.13 6.15
N THR A 325 9.42 13.44 6.08
CA THR A 325 8.37 12.40 5.99
C THR A 325 8.17 11.88 4.58
N LYS A 326 8.67 12.57 3.54
CA LYS A 326 8.47 12.16 2.13
C LYS A 326 9.25 10.90 1.76
N ALA A 327 10.52 10.82 2.13
CA ALA A 327 11.37 9.67 1.85
C ALA A 327 10.81 8.35 2.42
N PRO A 328 10.48 8.24 3.73
CA PRO A 328 9.88 7.03 4.30
C PRO A 328 8.50 6.71 3.71
N LEU A 329 7.68 7.72 3.37
CA LEU A 329 6.39 7.49 2.70
C LEU A 329 6.56 6.78 1.36
N PHE A 330 7.38 7.34 0.47
CA PHE A 330 7.53 6.81 -0.89
C PHE A 330 8.23 5.45 -0.91
N SER A 331 9.23 5.25 -0.04
CA SER A 331 9.94 3.97 0.05
C SER A 331 9.03 2.86 0.55
N ALA A 332 8.25 3.12 1.61
CA ALA A 332 7.30 2.15 2.17
C ALA A 332 6.17 1.82 1.19
N ALA A 333 5.59 2.84 0.55
CA ALA A 333 4.53 2.67 -0.43
C ALA A 333 4.98 1.79 -1.62
N LYS A 334 6.16 2.07 -2.17
CA LYS A 334 6.73 1.30 -3.29
C LYS A 334 7.06 -0.13 -2.88
N ALA A 335 7.69 -0.31 -1.73
CA ALA A 335 8.03 -1.64 -1.21
C ALA A 335 6.77 -2.49 -1.01
N THR A 336 5.70 -1.90 -0.47
CA THR A 336 4.43 -2.59 -0.21
C THR A 336 3.74 -3.02 -1.50
N LEU A 337 3.50 -2.10 -2.43
CA LEU A 337 2.80 -2.43 -3.68
C LEU A 337 3.52 -3.50 -4.50
N LEU A 338 4.85 -3.37 -4.64
CA LEU A 338 5.64 -4.35 -5.38
C LEU A 338 5.65 -5.71 -4.66
N SER A 339 5.64 -5.73 -3.33
CA SER A 339 5.55 -6.99 -2.58
C SER A 339 4.21 -7.69 -2.78
N VAL A 340 3.10 -6.95 -2.80
CA VAL A 340 1.76 -7.48 -3.11
C VAL A 340 1.74 -8.09 -4.53
N ARG A 341 2.22 -7.35 -5.54
CA ARG A 341 2.28 -7.82 -6.94
C ARG A 341 3.14 -9.06 -7.10
N VAL A 342 4.32 -9.10 -6.48
CA VAL A 342 5.22 -10.26 -6.53
C VAL A 342 4.58 -11.47 -5.85
N LEU A 343 3.91 -11.31 -4.70
CA LEU A 343 3.22 -12.43 -4.07
C LEU A 343 2.02 -12.92 -4.85
N SER A 344 1.24 -12.03 -5.46
CA SER A 344 0.12 -12.43 -6.34
C SER A 344 0.62 -13.31 -7.48
N LEU A 345 1.67 -12.89 -8.18
CA LEU A 345 2.33 -13.70 -9.21
C LEU A 345 2.90 -15.01 -8.66
N THR A 346 3.43 -15.01 -7.44
CA THR A 346 4.02 -16.20 -6.82
C THR A 346 2.96 -17.24 -6.49
N ILE A 347 1.84 -16.83 -5.88
CA ILE A 347 0.75 -17.74 -5.52
C ILE A 347 0.06 -18.28 -6.77
N ASP A 348 -0.20 -17.44 -7.77
CA ASP A 348 -0.83 -17.84 -9.04
C ASP A 348 -0.07 -18.98 -9.74
N LYS A 349 1.26 -19.01 -9.62
CA LYS A 349 2.12 -20.00 -10.28
C LYS A 349 2.71 -21.04 -9.34
N LEU A 350 2.27 -21.08 -8.08
CA LEU A 350 2.79 -22.00 -7.07
C LEU A 350 2.42 -23.43 -7.45
N VAL A 351 3.41 -24.33 -7.53
CA VAL A 351 3.16 -25.74 -7.86
C VAL A 351 3.09 -26.54 -6.56
N VAL A 352 1.96 -27.22 -6.35
CA VAL A 352 1.72 -28.05 -5.15
C VAL A 352 2.18 -29.49 -5.37
N ASN A 353 2.88 -30.05 -4.39
CA ASN A 353 3.35 -31.44 -4.41
C ASN A 353 2.57 -32.29 -3.42
N GLU A 354 1.51 -32.93 -3.90
CA GLU A 354 0.62 -33.76 -3.08
C GLU A 354 1.36 -34.93 -2.40
N GLU A 355 2.31 -35.56 -3.10
CA GLU A 355 3.06 -36.70 -2.55
C GLU A 355 3.93 -36.26 -1.36
N ALA A 356 4.61 -35.13 -1.46
CA ALA A 356 5.43 -34.59 -0.38
C ALA A 356 4.58 -34.18 0.83
N LEU A 357 3.42 -33.57 0.58
CA LEU A 357 2.46 -33.18 1.61
C LEU A 357 1.95 -34.41 2.40
N LEU A 358 1.59 -35.49 1.70
CA LEU A 358 1.11 -36.73 2.31
C LEU A 358 2.16 -37.44 3.16
N LYS A 359 3.46 -37.31 2.84
CA LYS A 359 4.56 -37.86 3.68
C LYS A 359 4.58 -37.28 5.10
N GLY A 360 3.95 -36.12 5.33
CA GLY A 360 3.82 -35.51 6.65
C GLY A 360 2.81 -36.20 7.59
N PHE A 361 2.00 -37.15 7.10
CA PHE A 361 0.94 -37.81 7.86
C PHE A 361 1.41 -39.16 8.44
N SER A 362 2.16 -39.10 9.55
CA SER A 362 2.43 -40.26 10.39
C SER A 362 1.22 -40.58 11.30
N PRO A 363 1.08 -41.80 11.83
CA PRO A 363 -0.01 -42.14 12.76
C PRO A 363 -0.13 -41.17 13.95
N GLU A 364 0.99 -40.62 14.43
CA GLU A 364 1.05 -39.67 15.54
C GLU A 364 0.23 -38.40 15.33
N ILE A 365 0.09 -37.92 14.08
CA ILE A 365 -0.70 -36.71 13.79
C ILE A 365 -2.18 -36.89 14.18
N PHE A 366 -2.67 -38.13 14.16
CA PHE A 366 -4.06 -38.48 14.47
C PHE A 366 -4.26 -38.85 15.94
N ALA A 367 -3.27 -38.69 16.81
CA ALA A 367 -3.40 -39.05 18.23
C ALA A 367 -4.55 -38.30 18.89
N THR A 368 -4.72 -37.01 18.59
CA THR A 368 -5.85 -36.22 19.10
C THR A 368 -7.18 -36.69 18.52
N ASP A 369 -7.22 -37.07 17.25
CA ASP A 369 -8.44 -37.64 16.62
C ASP A 369 -8.88 -38.94 17.29
N GLU A 370 -7.94 -39.82 17.59
CA GLU A 370 -8.18 -41.06 18.33
C GLU A 370 -8.70 -40.78 19.74
N VAL A 371 -8.13 -39.77 20.43
CA VAL A 371 -8.64 -39.34 21.74
C VAL A 371 -10.08 -38.88 21.63
N LEU A 372 -10.39 -37.96 20.70
CA LEU A 372 -11.72 -37.38 20.56
C LEU A 372 -12.77 -38.41 20.15
N LYS A 373 -12.42 -39.35 19.28
CA LYS A 373 -13.30 -40.46 18.91
C LYS A 373 -13.72 -41.28 20.14
N ARG A 374 -12.76 -41.67 20.99
CA ARG A 374 -13.05 -42.45 22.22
C ARG A 374 -13.79 -41.62 23.28
N VAL A 375 -13.59 -40.30 23.34
CA VAL A 375 -14.36 -39.42 24.24
C VAL A 375 -15.84 -39.44 23.89
N ILE A 376 -16.18 -39.45 22.60
CA ILE A 376 -17.57 -39.57 22.13
C ILE A 376 -18.19 -40.93 22.54
N GLU A 377 -17.36 -41.96 22.71
CA GLU A 377 -17.78 -43.30 23.14
C GLU A 377 -18.03 -43.41 24.68
N GLY A 378 -17.74 -42.35 25.46
CA GLY A 378 -18.24 -42.19 26.84
C GLY A 378 -17.19 -42.13 27.96
N ASP A 379 -15.90 -42.28 27.64
CA ASP A 379 -14.80 -42.19 28.62
C ASP A 379 -14.37 -40.72 28.89
N SER A 380 -13.72 -40.47 30.03
CA SER A 380 -13.22 -39.12 30.34
C SER A 380 -12.01 -38.73 29.46
N PHE A 381 -11.99 -37.49 28.95
CA PHE A 381 -10.91 -36.99 28.08
C PHE A 381 -9.51 -37.21 28.67
N ARG A 382 -9.34 -36.92 29.97
CA ARG A 382 -8.01 -36.98 30.61
C ARG A 382 -7.46 -38.40 30.67
N GLU A 383 -8.31 -39.39 30.92
CA GLU A 383 -7.89 -40.78 30.97
C GLU A 383 -7.55 -41.32 29.59
N ILE A 384 -8.37 -41.02 28.58
CA ILE A 384 -8.10 -41.42 27.19
C ILE A 384 -6.82 -40.76 26.70
N TYR A 385 -6.65 -39.46 26.91
CA TYR A 385 -5.43 -38.74 26.53
C TYR A 385 -4.18 -39.41 27.09
N LEU A 386 -4.18 -39.79 28.37
CA LEU A 386 -3.05 -40.50 28.98
C LEU A 386 -2.86 -41.91 28.40
N LYS A 387 -3.94 -42.63 28.10
CA LYS A 387 -3.87 -43.97 27.47
C LYS A 387 -3.29 -43.87 26.05
N VAL A 388 -3.77 -42.95 25.22
CA VAL A 388 -3.30 -42.75 23.84
C VAL A 388 -1.86 -42.24 23.84
N GLY A 389 -1.52 -41.26 24.68
CA GLY A 389 -0.16 -40.72 24.78
C GLY A 389 0.89 -41.74 25.20
N LYS A 390 0.53 -42.74 26.01
CA LYS A 390 1.42 -43.86 26.37
C LYS A 390 1.55 -44.92 25.28
N ASN A 391 0.63 -44.94 24.31
CA ASN A 391 0.51 -45.98 23.29
C ASN A 391 0.38 -45.36 21.88
N LEU A 392 1.21 -44.36 21.56
CA LEU A 392 1.15 -43.68 20.26
C LEU A 392 1.35 -44.63 19.08
N ASN A 393 2.13 -45.70 19.27
CA ASN A 393 2.31 -46.78 18.30
C ASN A 393 1.04 -47.61 18.02
N GLN A 394 -0.02 -47.44 18.80
CA GLN A 394 -1.32 -48.08 18.62
C GLN A 394 -2.37 -47.14 18.03
N VAL A 395 -2.02 -45.89 17.73
CA VAL A 395 -2.92 -45.00 16.98
C VAL A 395 -3.13 -45.61 15.59
N GLY A 396 -4.40 -45.81 15.22
CA GLY A 396 -4.76 -46.50 13.99
C GLY A 396 -4.34 -45.74 12.73
N ASN A 397 -4.45 -46.40 11.57
CA ASN A 397 -4.29 -45.72 10.29
C ASN A 397 -5.57 -44.94 9.97
N TRP A 398 -5.45 -43.62 9.89
CA TRP A 398 -6.51 -42.73 9.46
C TRP A 398 -6.27 -42.30 8.01
N ASP A 399 -7.35 -42.13 7.25
CA ASP A 399 -7.29 -41.44 5.97
C ASP A 399 -7.28 -39.92 6.21
N PRO A 400 -6.17 -39.21 5.90
CA PRO A 400 -6.07 -37.77 6.10
C PRO A 400 -7.24 -36.99 5.48
N ILE A 401 -7.68 -37.38 4.28
CA ILE A 401 -8.71 -36.66 3.53
C ILE A 401 -10.05 -36.76 4.25
N ASN A 402 -10.41 -37.95 4.74
CA ASN A 402 -11.65 -38.15 5.48
C ASN A 402 -11.65 -37.39 6.81
N VAL A 403 -10.52 -37.38 7.54
CA VAL A 403 -10.39 -36.60 8.78
C VAL A 403 -10.56 -35.10 8.51
N ILE A 404 -9.90 -34.59 7.46
CA ILE A 404 -9.98 -33.19 7.05
C ILE A 404 -11.41 -32.80 6.70
N LYS A 405 -12.10 -33.58 5.86
CA LYS A 405 -13.50 -33.35 5.47
C LYS A 405 -14.47 -33.48 6.64
N GLY A 406 -14.13 -34.29 7.64
CA GLY A 406 -14.90 -34.45 8.87
C GLY A 406 -14.86 -33.25 9.81
N ARG A 407 -13.96 -32.28 9.60
CA ARG A 407 -13.92 -31.01 10.35
C ARG A 407 -15.01 -30.07 9.81
N THR A 408 -16.20 -30.13 10.39
CA THR A 408 -17.39 -29.41 9.88
C THR A 408 -17.61 -28.03 10.50
N SER A 409 -16.84 -27.66 11.53
CA SER A 409 -16.93 -26.34 12.15
C SER A 409 -16.55 -25.23 11.16
N VAL A 410 -17.23 -24.10 11.23
CA VAL A 410 -16.97 -22.94 10.36
C VAL A 410 -15.51 -22.49 10.51
N GLY A 411 -14.82 -22.30 9.38
CA GLY A 411 -13.41 -21.89 9.33
C GLY A 411 -12.41 -23.04 9.53
N THR A 412 -12.86 -24.30 9.55
CA THR A 412 -11.97 -25.46 9.65
C THR A 412 -11.76 -26.14 8.30
N SER A 413 -10.82 -27.08 8.22
CA SER A 413 -10.36 -27.67 6.95
C SER A 413 -11.44 -28.37 6.11
N GLY A 414 -12.56 -28.81 6.70
CA GLY A 414 -13.70 -29.39 5.99
C GLY A 414 -14.85 -28.39 5.72
N ASN A 415 -14.74 -27.17 6.25
CA ASN A 415 -15.70 -26.08 6.07
C ASN A 415 -14.98 -24.72 6.17
N LEU A 416 -14.24 -24.37 5.12
CA LEU A 416 -13.49 -23.11 5.06
C LEU A 416 -14.40 -21.87 5.09
N ASN A 417 -15.69 -22.01 4.75
CA ASN A 417 -16.67 -20.91 4.73
C ASN A 417 -16.28 -19.71 3.84
N LEU A 418 -15.65 -19.98 2.68
CA LEU A 418 -15.10 -18.93 1.80
C LEU A 418 -16.15 -18.15 1.00
N ASP A 419 -17.34 -18.71 0.75
CA ASP A 419 -18.35 -18.07 -0.11
C ASP A 419 -18.70 -16.64 0.34
N GLN A 420 -18.82 -16.43 1.66
CA GLN A 420 -19.10 -15.10 2.20
C GLN A 420 -17.90 -14.16 2.07
N LYS A 421 -16.68 -14.67 2.29
CA LYS A 421 -15.43 -13.91 2.21
C LYS A 421 -15.09 -13.51 0.78
N ILE A 422 -15.37 -14.37 -0.20
CA ILE A 422 -15.23 -14.07 -1.63
C ILE A 422 -16.19 -12.95 -2.03
N LYS A 423 -17.48 -13.02 -1.63
CA LYS A 423 -18.45 -11.95 -1.90
C LYS A 423 -18.04 -10.62 -1.28
N GLU A 424 -17.52 -10.67 -0.05
CA GLU A 424 -16.99 -9.52 0.66
C GLU A 424 -15.81 -8.88 -0.09
N ASN A 425 -14.82 -9.68 -0.49
CA ASN A 425 -13.68 -9.22 -1.28
C ASN A 425 -14.10 -8.60 -2.62
N LEU A 426 -15.01 -9.25 -3.35
CA LEU A 426 -15.54 -8.73 -4.63
C LEU A 426 -16.25 -7.39 -4.45
N SER A 427 -17.00 -7.22 -3.35
CA SER A 427 -17.64 -5.94 -3.03
C SER A 427 -16.62 -4.83 -2.75
N LEU A 428 -15.58 -5.13 -1.97
CA LEU A 428 -14.51 -4.17 -1.68
C LEU A 428 -13.73 -3.81 -2.94
N ARG A 429 -13.35 -4.81 -3.75
CA ARG A 429 -12.64 -4.62 -5.02
C ARG A 429 -13.43 -3.71 -5.94
N SER A 430 -14.72 -3.99 -6.15
CA SER A 430 -15.60 -3.17 -6.99
C SER A 430 -15.67 -1.71 -6.51
N LYS A 431 -15.81 -1.48 -5.20
CA LYS A 431 -15.81 -0.12 -4.62
C LYS A 431 -14.46 0.59 -4.78
N GLY A 432 -13.36 -0.13 -4.64
CA GLY A 432 -12.01 0.38 -4.85
C GLY A 432 -11.77 0.79 -6.31
N GLU A 433 -12.16 -0.07 -7.26
CA GLU A 433 -12.07 0.19 -8.70
C GLU A 433 -12.94 1.39 -9.13
N GLU A 434 -14.16 1.49 -8.59
CA GLU A 434 -15.04 2.64 -8.80
C GLU A 434 -14.40 3.92 -8.26
N GLY A 435 -13.92 3.91 -7.01
CA GLY A 435 -13.24 5.05 -6.42
C GLY A 435 -12.01 5.50 -7.19
N LEU A 436 -11.18 4.57 -7.68
CA LEU A 436 -10.02 4.88 -8.51
C LEU A 436 -10.45 5.51 -9.84
N LYS A 437 -11.49 4.97 -10.48
CA LYS A 437 -12.04 5.50 -11.72
C LYS A 437 -12.58 6.93 -11.53
N GLU A 438 -13.26 7.21 -10.42
CA GLU A 438 -13.73 8.56 -10.09
C GLU A 438 -12.59 9.55 -9.86
N VAL A 439 -11.56 9.14 -9.12
CA VAL A 439 -10.35 9.96 -8.90
C VAL A 439 -9.66 10.26 -10.23
N LEU A 440 -9.41 9.25 -11.07
CA LEU A 440 -8.78 9.46 -12.38
C LEU A 440 -9.66 10.30 -13.33
N LYS A 441 -10.98 10.17 -13.25
CA LYS A 441 -11.91 11.05 -13.99
C LYS A 441 -11.79 12.51 -13.53
N SER A 442 -11.66 12.75 -12.23
CA SER A 442 -11.44 14.11 -11.71
C SER A 442 -10.15 14.73 -12.25
N TYR A 443 -9.08 13.93 -12.40
CA TYR A 443 -7.82 14.39 -12.97
C TYR A 443 -7.97 14.75 -14.45
N LYS A 444 -8.69 13.92 -15.22
CA LYS A 444 -8.98 14.21 -16.64
C LYS A 444 -9.84 15.45 -16.84
N ASN A 445 -10.72 15.78 -15.89
CA ASN A 445 -11.51 17.00 -15.91
C ASN A 445 -10.67 18.26 -15.63
N LEU A 446 -9.55 18.12 -14.91
CA LEU A 446 -8.57 19.19 -14.73
C LEU A 446 -7.69 19.32 -15.98
N SER A 447 -7.16 18.21 -16.49
CA SER A 447 -6.32 18.17 -17.67
C SER A 447 -6.60 16.90 -18.50
N PRO A 448 -6.98 16.99 -19.79
CA PRO A 448 -7.29 15.81 -20.60
C PRO A 448 -6.12 14.82 -20.77
N VAL A 449 -4.89 15.28 -20.61
CA VAL A 449 -3.67 14.46 -20.67
C VAL A 449 -3.30 13.84 -19.31
N ALA A 450 -4.04 14.14 -18.24
CA ALA A 450 -3.80 13.56 -16.94
C ALA A 450 -4.06 12.04 -16.94
N GLY A 451 -3.17 11.33 -16.26
CA GLY A 451 -3.21 9.89 -16.05
C GLY A 451 -3.03 9.55 -14.57
N GLN A 452 -2.54 8.34 -14.31
CA GLN A 452 -2.10 7.95 -12.97
C GLN A 452 -0.89 8.79 -12.52
N LEU A 453 -0.85 9.11 -11.23
CA LEU A 453 0.26 9.77 -10.56
C LEU A 453 1.37 8.79 -10.19
N LEU A 454 1.00 7.51 -9.97
CA LEU A 454 1.96 6.46 -9.67
C LEU A 454 2.70 6.02 -10.94
N ARG A 455 4.01 5.79 -10.82
CA ARG A 455 4.89 5.44 -11.96
C ARG A 455 5.46 4.02 -11.91
N TRP A 456 5.07 3.20 -10.92
CA TRP A 456 5.67 1.89 -10.66
C TRP A 456 4.65 0.79 -10.34
#